data_AF-A0A955ZWJ8-F1
#
_entry.id   AF-A0A955ZWJ8-F1
#
_cell.length_a   1.000
_cell.length_b   1.000
_cell.length_c   1.000
_cell.angle_alpha   90.00
_cell.angle_beta   90.00
_cell.angle_gamma   90.00
#
_symmetry.space_group_name_H-M   'P 1'
#
loop_
_entity.id
_entity.type
_entity.pdbx_description
1 polymer ?
#
loop_
_entity_poly.entity_id
_entity_poly.type
_entity_poly.pdbx_seq_one_letter_code
_entity_poly.pdbx_strand_id
1 'polypeptide(L)'
;MSLNRYATKRDLNERPIVDALRAVGATVVQLDKPVDLLVGFRKETYLLEVKQPKGRLTPDQEEFYLGWQGGVLYTVRSVEQALACIGATASSRVTDNRDQWEKGPHGVEIGPRRPATEDRRS
;
A
#
# COMPACT_ATOMS: atom_id res chain seq x y z
N MET A 1 -7.54 -36.17 21.89
CA MET A 1 -7.05 -34.77 21.88
C MET A 1 -7.38 -34.19 20.52
N SER A 2 -8.41 -33.34 20.44
CA SER A 2 -8.95 -32.83 19.18
C SER A 2 -7.98 -31.85 18.55
N LEU A 3 -7.55 -32.13 17.31
CA LEU A 3 -6.82 -31.19 16.47
C LEU A 3 -7.75 -30.00 16.19
N ASN A 4 -7.68 -28.98 17.04
CA ASN A 4 -8.40 -27.74 16.88
C ASN A 4 -7.82 -27.02 15.65
N ARG A 5 -8.32 -27.41 14.48
CA ARG A 5 -7.94 -26.94 13.16
C ARG A 5 -8.40 -25.48 13.02
N TYR A 6 -7.69 -24.57 13.67
CA TYR A 6 -7.86 -23.12 13.58
C TYR A 6 -7.27 -22.57 12.26
N ALA A 7 -7.48 -23.29 11.16
CA ALA A 7 -7.05 -22.93 9.82
C ALA A 7 -8.19 -22.21 9.07
N THR A 8 -8.83 -21.20 9.70
CA THR A 8 -10.18 -20.80 9.25
C THR A 8 -10.38 -19.31 9.02
N LYS A 9 -9.33 -18.46 8.94
CA LYS A 9 -9.55 -17.06 8.52
C LYS A 9 -8.34 -16.28 7.99
N ARG A 10 -7.11 -16.73 8.24
CA ARG A 10 -5.90 -16.12 7.66
C ARG A 10 -5.85 -16.26 6.12
N ASP A 11 -6.41 -17.33 5.57
CA ASP A 11 -6.07 -17.80 4.22
C ASP A 11 -6.55 -16.95 3.01
N LEU A 12 -7.59 -16.11 3.12
CA LEU A 12 -8.15 -15.47 1.92
C LEU A 12 -7.45 -14.17 1.49
N ASN A 13 -7.09 -13.30 2.44
CA ASN A 13 -6.47 -12.00 2.10
C ASN A 13 -4.95 -12.03 2.19
N GLU A 14 -4.39 -12.89 3.04
CA GLU A 14 -2.95 -12.93 3.29
C GLU A 14 -2.19 -13.52 2.10
N ARG A 15 -2.70 -14.60 1.50
CA ARG A 15 -2.02 -15.31 0.42
C ARG A 15 -1.71 -14.42 -0.80
N PRO A 16 -2.69 -13.66 -1.35
CA PRO A 16 -2.41 -12.75 -2.47
C PRO A 16 -1.38 -11.67 -2.12
N ILE A 17 -1.39 -11.17 -0.87
CA ILE A 17 -0.44 -10.15 -0.40
C ILE A 17 0.97 -10.74 -0.35
N VAL A 18 1.14 -11.92 0.26
CA VAL A 18 2.43 -12.60 0.35
C VAL A 18 3.00 -12.89 -1.04
N ASP A 19 2.17 -13.40 -1.95
CA ASP A 19 2.60 -13.73 -3.31
C ASP A 19 3.03 -12.48 -4.09
N ALA A 20 2.29 -11.37 -3.97
CA ALA A 20 2.63 -10.10 -4.60
C ALA A 20 3.92 -9.47 -4.04
N LEU A 21 4.09 -9.49 -2.71
CA LEU A 21 5.30 -8.99 -2.05
C LEU A 21 6.53 -9.79 -2.48
N ARG A 22 6.40 -11.13 -2.56
CA ARG A 22 7.48 -11.99 -3.06
C ARG A 22 7.78 -11.75 -4.54
N ALA A 23 6.75 -11.51 -5.35
CA ALA A 23 6.92 -11.24 -6.79
C ALA A 23 7.74 -9.97 -7.07
N VAL A 24 7.69 -8.97 -6.18
CA VAL A 24 8.54 -7.77 -6.29
C VAL A 24 9.94 -7.93 -5.70
N GLY A 25 10.29 -9.14 -5.23
CA GLY A 25 11.60 -9.46 -4.67
C GLY A 25 11.73 -9.17 -3.17
N ALA A 26 10.62 -8.99 -2.45
CA ALA A 26 10.67 -8.88 -1.00
C ALA A 26 10.82 -10.27 -0.34
N THR A 27 11.58 -10.33 0.75
CA THR A 27 11.60 -11.50 1.64
C THR A 27 10.42 -11.40 2.57
N VAL A 28 9.57 -12.43 2.65
CA VAL A 28 8.34 -12.40 3.46
C VAL A 28 8.30 -13.62 4.37
N VAL A 29 8.24 -13.36 5.67
CA VAL A 29 8.04 -14.36 6.73
C VAL A 29 6.66 -14.14 7.34
N GLN A 30 5.86 -15.21 7.35
CA GLN A 30 4.55 -15.21 8.02
C GLN A 30 4.75 -15.46 9.51
N LEU A 31 4.11 -14.65 10.34
CA LEU A 31 4.20 -14.64 11.79
C LEU A 31 2.82 -14.92 12.39
N ASP A 32 2.79 -15.37 13.64
CA ASP A 32 1.54 -15.64 14.36
C ASP A 32 1.13 -14.47 15.29
N LYS A 33 2.12 -13.89 15.98
CA LYS A 33 2.00 -12.71 16.84
C LYS A 33 3.37 -11.99 16.86
N PRO A 34 3.42 -10.68 17.13
CA PRO A 34 2.29 -9.77 17.35
C PRO A 34 1.64 -9.26 16.05
N VAL A 35 2.30 -9.48 14.91
CA VAL A 35 1.83 -9.10 13.57
C VAL A 35 1.80 -10.30 12.63
N ASP A 36 1.11 -10.20 11.50
CA ASP A 36 1.00 -11.30 10.53
C ASP A 36 2.23 -11.48 9.62
N LEU A 37 2.89 -10.40 9.19
CA LEU A 37 3.99 -10.47 8.21
C LEU A 37 5.21 -9.66 8.63
N LEU A 38 6.38 -10.27 8.50
CA LEU A 38 7.69 -9.61 8.52
C LEU A 38 8.24 -9.58 7.10
N VAL A 39 8.50 -8.38 6.60
CA VAL A 39 8.89 -8.14 5.21
C VAL A 39 10.23 -7.41 5.17
N GLY A 40 11.19 -7.98 4.44
CA GLY A 40 12.44 -7.32 4.08
C GLY A 40 12.41 -6.87 2.62
N PHE A 41 12.60 -5.59 2.36
CA PHE A 41 12.66 -5.05 1.00
C PHE A 41 13.63 -3.87 0.92
N ARG A 42 14.52 -3.88 -0.07
CA ARG A 42 15.50 -2.79 -0.32
C ARG A 42 16.30 -2.35 0.92
N LYS A 43 16.75 -3.32 1.73
CA LYS A 43 17.50 -3.13 2.99
C LYS A 43 16.70 -2.53 4.15
N GLU A 44 15.40 -2.37 3.99
CA GLU A 44 14.48 -1.93 5.04
C GLU A 44 13.63 -3.10 5.56
N THR A 45 13.23 -2.99 6.83
CA THR A 45 12.35 -3.96 7.50
C THR A 45 10.98 -3.35 7.74
N TYR A 46 9.95 -4.09 7.34
CA TYR A 46 8.55 -3.70 7.47
C TYR A 46 7.77 -4.79 8.21
N LEU A 47 6.98 -4.39 9.18
CA LEU A 47 5.99 -5.22 9.85
C LEU A 47 4.62 -4.90 9.26
N LEU A 48 3.90 -5.90 8.77
CA LEU A 48 2.56 -5.73 8.22
C LEU A 48 1.55 -6.59 8.97
N GLU A 49 0.50 -5.96 9.46
CA GLU A 49 -0.69 -6.62 10.02
C GLU A 49 -1.77 -6.70 8.94
N VAL A 50 -2.24 -7.90 8.61
CA VAL A 50 -3.21 -8.11 7.53
C VAL A 50 -4.61 -8.17 8.13
N LYS A 51 -5.43 -7.17 7.83
CA LYS A 51 -6.84 -7.14 8.24
C LYS A 51 -7.77 -7.24 7.04
N GLN A 52 -8.95 -7.80 7.29
CA GLN A 52 -10.06 -7.63 6.36
C GLN A 52 -10.52 -6.16 6.31
N PRO A 53 -11.25 -5.73 5.27
CA PRO A 53 -11.69 -4.34 5.12
C PRO A 53 -12.35 -3.72 6.35
N LYS A 54 -13.12 -4.52 7.10
CA LYS A 54 -13.82 -4.11 8.34
C LYS A 54 -13.11 -4.58 9.63
N GLY A 55 -11.96 -5.24 9.50
CA GLY A 55 -11.19 -5.76 10.63
C GLY A 55 -10.57 -4.62 11.44
N ARG A 56 -10.72 -4.73 12.77
CA ARG A 56 -10.05 -3.86 13.75
C ARG A 56 -8.86 -4.61 14.36
N LEU A 57 -7.93 -3.85 14.92
CA LEU A 57 -6.86 -4.42 15.74
C LEU A 57 -7.47 -5.06 16.99
N THR A 58 -6.86 -6.14 17.47
CA THR A 58 -7.19 -6.67 18.80
C THR A 58 -6.48 -5.82 19.86
N PRO A 59 -6.94 -5.81 21.13
CA PRO A 59 -6.29 -5.05 22.20
C PRO A 59 -4.78 -5.32 22.31
N ASP A 60 -4.36 -6.59 22.24
CA ASP A 60 -2.94 -6.98 22.25
C ASP A 60 -2.13 -6.36 21.09
N GLN A 61 -2.77 -6.17 19.93
CA GLN A 61 -2.13 -5.55 18.77
C GLN A 61 -2.08 -4.04 18.93
N GLU A 62 -3.11 -3.42 19.50
CA GLU A 62 -3.09 -1.98 19.82
C GLU A 62 -1.97 -1.66 20.81
N GLU A 63 -1.81 -2.47 21.86
CA GLU A 63 -0.72 -2.32 22.83
C GLU A 63 0.66 -2.47 22.15
N PHE A 64 0.83 -3.48 21.29
CA PHE A 64 2.05 -3.63 20.51
C PHE A 64 2.31 -2.43 19.60
N TYR A 65 1.30 -1.93 18.90
CA TYR A 65 1.41 -0.76 18.02
C TYR A 65 1.83 0.49 18.80
N LEU A 66 1.30 0.69 20.00
CA LEU A 66 1.64 1.83 20.85
C LEU A 66 3.05 1.71 21.44
N GLY A 67 3.46 0.50 21.82
CA GLY A 67 4.76 0.24 22.43
C GLY A 67 5.92 0.07 21.44
N TRP A 68 5.63 -0.12 20.16
CA TRP A 68 6.67 -0.40 19.16
C TRP A 68 7.58 0.80 18.91
N GLN A 69 8.89 0.59 19.07
CA GLN A 69 9.94 1.61 18.87
C GLN A 69 10.90 1.24 17.71
N GLY A 70 10.58 0.19 16.95
CA GLY A 70 11.43 -0.35 15.90
C GLY A 70 11.07 0.19 14.50
N GLY A 71 11.27 -0.66 13.49
CA GLY A 71 11.03 -0.34 12.08
C GLY A 71 9.57 -0.04 11.74
N VAL A 72 9.28 0.09 10.44
CA VAL A 72 7.95 0.55 10.00
C VAL A 72 6.89 -0.52 10.24
N LEU A 73 5.76 -0.13 10.84
CA LEU A 73 4.62 -0.99 11.15
C LEU A 73 3.35 -0.47 10.47
N TYR A 74 2.71 -1.30 9.62
CA TYR A 74 1.50 -0.92 8.89
C TYR A 74 0.37 -1.94 9.05
N THR A 75 -0.87 -1.46 9.09
CA THR A 75 -2.06 -2.30 8.88
C THR A 75 -2.45 -2.25 7.41
N VAL A 76 -2.46 -3.40 6.75
CA VAL A 76 -2.79 -3.54 5.32
C VAL A 76 -4.06 -4.36 5.11
N ARG A 77 -4.81 -4.03 4.06
CA ARG A 77 -6.10 -4.65 3.72
C ARG A 77 -6.17 -5.15 2.28
N SER A 78 -5.22 -4.78 1.43
CA SER A 78 -5.15 -5.19 0.03
C SER A 78 -3.70 -5.33 -0.44
N VAL A 79 -3.52 -5.97 -1.60
CA VAL A 79 -2.22 -6.14 -2.27
C VAL A 79 -1.62 -4.79 -2.63
N GLU A 80 -2.41 -3.89 -3.20
CA GLU A 80 -1.98 -2.56 -3.62
C GLU A 80 -1.47 -1.75 -2.43
N GLN A 81 -2.19 -1.82 -1.30
CA GLN A 81 -1.77 -1.16 -0.08
C GLN A 81 -0.45 -1.73 0.44
N ALA A 82 -0.28 -3.06 0.44
CA ALA A 82 0.95 -3.70 0.89
C ALA A 82 2.15 -3.32 0.03
N LEU A 83 1.99 -3.30 -1.30
CA LEU A 83 3.03 -2.88 -2.23
C LEU A 83 3.38 -1.38 -2.08
N ALA A 84 2.38 -0.54 -1.84
CA ALA A 84 2.60 0.89 -1.57
C ALA A 84 3.36 1.12 -0.27
N CYS A 85 3.03 0.39 0.80
CA CYS A 85 3.69 0.48 2.11
C CYS A 85 5.20 0.17 2.03
N ILE A 86 5.61 -0.76 1.18
CA ILE A 86 7.04 -1.10 1.00
C ILE A 86 7.71 -0.27 -0.13
N GLY A 87 7.00 0.68 -0.74
CA GLY A 87 7.53 1.48 -1.85
C GLY A 87 7.80 0.68 -3.13
N ALA A 88 7.09 -0.43 -3.33
CA ALA A 88 7.13 -1.26 -4.53
C ALA A 88 6.08 -0.85 -5.58
N THR A 89 5.40 0.28 -5.38
CA THR A 89 4.53 0.85 -6.42
C THR A 89 5.36 1.33 -7.60
N ALA A 90 4.86 1.10 -8.81
CA ALA A 90 5.34 1.81 -9.98
C ALA A 90 5.09 3.29 -9.71
N SER A 91 6.16 4.03 -9.41
CA SER A 91 6.09 5.48 -9.42
C SER A 91 5.67 5.85 -10.83
N SER A 92 4.38 6.15 -11.02
CA SER A 92 3.98 6.98 -12.13
C SER A 92 4.80 8.24 -11.92
N ARG A 93 5.88 8.38 -12.70
CA ARG A 93 6.46 9.68 -12.97
C ARG A 93 5.27 10.51 -13.42
N VAL A 94 4.68 11.26 -12.50
CA VAL A 94 3.93 12.45 -12.90
C VAL A 94 5.01 13.24 -13.61
N THR A 95 5.02 13.16 -14.94
CA THR A 95 5.66 14.18 -15.75
C THR A 95 4.94 15.43 -15.32
N ASP A 96 5.60 16.16 -14.44
CA ASP A 96 5.18 17.46 -13.99
C ASP A 96 5.24 18.34 -15.25
N ASN A 97 4.15 18.34 -16.00
CA ASN A 97 4.02 19.06 -17.27
C ASN A 97 3.76 20.55 -16.96
N ARG A 98 4.62 21.14 -16.11
CA ARG A 98 4.66 22.58 -15.87
C ARG A 98 5.22 23.34 -17.06
N ASP A 99 5.88 22.64 -17.98
CA ASP A 99 6.39 23.21 -19.23
C ASP A 99 5.29 23.57 -20.22
N GLN A 100 4.03 23.17 -19.98
CA GLN A 100 2.87 23.63 -20.75
C GLN A 100 2.08 24.77 -20.09
N TRP A 101 2.61 25.38 -19.02
CA TRP A 101 2.03 26.59 -18.45
C TRP A 101 2.74 27.82 -19.00
N GLU A 102 2.20 28.44 -20.05
CA GLU A 102 2.66 29.77 -20.45
C GLU A 102 2.26 30.80 -19.38
N LYS A 103 3.22 31.60 -18.93
CA LYS A 103 2.98 32.66 -17.96
C LYS A 103 2.10 33.74 -18.58
N GLY A 104 0.83 33.80 -18.15
CA GLY A 104 -0.04 34.93 -18.47
C GLY A 104 0.49 36.23 -17.84
N PRO A 105 0.25 37.40 -18.46
CA PRO A 105 0.62 38.68 -17.86
C PRO A 105 -0.13 38.86 -16.53
N HIS A 106 0.59 39.31 -15.50
CA HIS A 106 0.09 39.59 -14.14
C HIS A 106 -0.19 38.39 -13.20
N GLY A 107 0.40 37.21 -13.44
CA GLY A 107 0.53 36.18 -12.40
C GLY A 107 -0.77 35.48 -11.98
N VAL A 108 -1.80 35.52 -12.82
CA VAL A 108 -3.06 34.80 -12.59
C VAL A 108 -2.98 33.42 -13.25
N GLU A 109 -3.21 32.37 -12.47
CA GLU A 109 -3.26 30.99 -12.96
C GLU A 109 -4.56 30.75 -13.76
N ILE A 110 -4.44 30.49 -15.06
CA ILE A 110 -5.54 30.08 -15.96
C ILE A 110 -5.39 28.59 -16.25
N GLY A 111 -6.40 27.79 -15.87
CA GLY A 111 -6.41 26.34 -16.01
C GLY A 111 -6.28 25.83 -17.46
N PRO A 112 -6.15 24.50 -17.66
CA PRO A 112 -5.75 23.93 -18.94
C PRO A 112 -6.76 24.27 -20.05
N ARG A 113 -6.27 24.77 -21.19
CA ARG A 113 -7.08 24.98 -22.41
C ARG A 113 -7.75 23.66 -22.79
N ARG A 114 -9.08 23.65 -22.93
CA ARG A 114 -9.76 22.59 -23.69
C ARG A 114 -9.17 22.56 -25.11
N PRO A 115 -8.83 21.38 -25.67
CA PRO A 115 -8.32 21.31 -27.03
C PRO A 115 -9.40 21.76 -28.02
N ALA A 116 -9.01 22.64 -28.94
CA ALA A 116 -9.87 23.23 -29.97
C ALA A 116 -10.04 22.25 -31.15
N THR A 117 -10.72 21.13 -30.95
CA THR A 117 -11.18 20.25 -32.04
C THR A 117 -12.44 19.49 -31.64
N GLU A 118 -13.56 20.19 -31.48
CA GLU A 118 -14.88 19.59 -31.62
C GLU A 118 -15.87 20.66 -32.10
N ASP A 119 -15.55 21.25 -33.25
CA ASP A 119 -16.53 22.01 -34.02
C ASP A 119 -16.23 21.83 -35.50
N ARG A 120 -16.83 20.81 -36.10
CA ARG A 120 -17.22 20.75 -37.52
C ARG A 120 -18.01 19.48 -37.86
N ARG A 121 -19.27 19.74 -38.26
CA ARG A 121 -20.12 18.99 -39.23
C ARG A 121 -20.80 17.75 -38.65
N SER A 122 -22.10 17.52 -38.85
CA SER A 122 -23.11 18.11 -39.73
C SER A 122 -24.50 17.83 -39.17
#